data_AF-A0A4Q3EUH2-F1
#
_entry.id   AF-A0A4Q3EUH2-F1
#
_cell.length_a   1.000
_cell.length_b   1.000
_cell.length_c   1.000
_cell.angle_alpha   90.00
_cell.angle_beta   90.00
_cell.angle_gamma   90.00
#
_symmetry.space_group_name_H-M   'P 1'
#
loop_
_entity.id
_entity.type
_entity.pdbx_description
1 polymer ?
#
loop_
_entity_poly.entity_id
_entity_poly.type
_entity_poly.pdbx_seq_one_letter_code
_entity_poly.pdbx_strand_id
1 'polypeptide(L)'
;MDKKAQFIETINNGYTFKGASLQLGKGMLDGQLVSETLVSVPLKTMNRHGLISGATGTGKTKTLQVLAEALSDASVPVLMLDIKGDLSGIAAPGTQNDNIVE
;
A
#
# COMPACT_ATOMS: atom_id res chain seq x y z
N MET A 1 -23.86 -2.63 -18.68
CA MET A 1 -23.16 -3.39 -17.62
C MET A 1 -23.55 -2.81 -16.28
N ASP A 2 -23.56 -3.62 -15.22
CA ASP A 2 -23.73 -3.14 -13.85
C ASP A 2 -22.62 -2.14 -13.48
N LYS A 3 -22.93 -1.11 -12.67
CA LYS A 3 -22.00 -0.03 -12.30
C LYS A 3 -20.77 -0.58 -11.59
N LYS A 4 -20.97 -1.57 -10.69
CA LYS A 4 -19.87 -2.24 -9.99
C LYS A 4 -19.00 -3.02 -10.98
N ALA A 5 -19.60 -3.77 -11.90
CA ALA A 5 -18.87 -4.52 -12.93
C ALA A 5 -18.00 -3.60 -13.81
N GLN A 6 -18.53 -2.47 -14.25
CA GLN A 6 -17.79 -1.50 -15.05
C GLN A 6 -16.64 -0.86 -14.26
N PHE A 7 -16.84 -0.56 -12.97
CA PHE A 7 -15.80 -0.06 -12.10
C PHE A 7 -14.66 -1.07 -11.92
N ILE A 8 -15.00 -2.34 -11.67
CA ILE A 8 -14.03 -3.42 -11.54
C ILE A 8 -13.19 -3.54 -12.81
N GLU A 9 -13.84 -3.59 -13.97
CA GLU A 9 -13.16 -3.67 -15.27
C GLU A 9 -12.24 -2.47 -15.50
N THR A 10 -12.71 -1.26 -15.20
CA THR A 10 -11.91 -0.04 -15.39
C THR A 10 -10.65 -0.05 -14.53
N ILE A 11 -10.75 -0.39 -13.25
CA ILE A 11 -9.58 -0.43 -12.37
C ILE A 11 -8.63 -1.56 -12.80
N ASN A 12 -9.14 -2.77 -13.02
CA ASN A 12 -8.29 -3.90 -13.38
C ASN A 12 -7.55 -3.68 -14.71
N ASN A 13 -8.19 -3.04 -15.70
CA ASN A 13 -7.55 -2.67 -16.96
C ASN A 13 -6.57 -1.48 -16.82
N GLY A 14 -6.81 -0.57 -15.87
CA GLY A 14 -5.95 0.60 -15.63
C GLY A 14 -4.63 0.27 -14.92
N TYR A 15 -4.58 -0.82 -14.16
CA TYR A 15 -3.43 -1.23 -13.36
C TYR A 15 -2.73 -2.50 -13.89
N THR A 16 -2.77 -2.73 -15.21
CA THR A 16 -2.01 -3.82 -15.87
C THR A 16 -0.58 -3.39 -16.19
N PHE A 17 0.37 -3.70 -15.32
CA PHE A 17 1.79 -3.38 -15.54
C PHE A 17 2.60 -4.61 -15.96
N LYS A 18 3.63 -4.37 -16.78
CA LYS A 18 4.65 -5.41 -17.07
C LYS A 18 5.68 -5.45 -15.95
N GLY A 19 6.02 -6.67 -15.49
CA GLY A 19 7.02 -6.90 -14.45
C GLY A 19 6.46 -6.75 -13.03
N ALA A 20 7.36 -6.66 -12.05
CA ALA A 20 6.98 -6.55 -10.64
C ALA A 20 6.24 -5.23 -10.34
N SER A 21 5.24 -5.32 -9.47
CA SER A 21 4.48 -4.18 -8.96
C SER A 21 4.29 -4.31 -7.45
N LEU A 22 4.12 -3.16 -6.80
CA LEU A 22 3.76 -3.05 -5.39
C LEU A 22 2.26 -2.79 -5.29
N GLN A 23 1.56 -3.57 -4.47
CA GLN A 23 0.15 -3.31 -4.19
C GLN A 23 0.04 -2.15 -3.19
N LEU A 24 -0.74 -1.13 -3.55
CA LEU A 24 -0.99 0.04 -2.69
C LEU A 24 -2.33 -0.06 -1.98
N GLY A 25 -3.30 -0.76 -2.56
CA GLY A 25 -4.62 -0.90 -1.96
C GLY A 25 -5.64 -1.45 -2.93
N LYS A 26 -6.91 -1.11 -2.66
CA LYS A 26 -8.08 -1.55 -3.43
C LYS A 26 -9.00 -0.37 -3.71
N GLY A 27 -9.82 -0.49 -4.75
CA GLY A 27 -10.79 0.52 -5.12
C GLY A 27 -11.95 0.61 -4.14
N MET A 28 -12.47 1.82 -3.97
CA MET A 28 -13.73 2.09 -3.29
C MET A 28 -14.75 2.63 -4.29
N LEU A 29 -15.97 2.13 -4.22
CA LEU A 29 -17.10 2.59 -5.02
C LEU A 29 -18.24 2.96 -4.07
N ASP A 30 -18.72 4.20 -4.13
CA ASP A 30 -19.82 4.71 -3.31
C ASP A 30 -19.61 4.47 -1.79
N GLY A 31 -18.36 4.60 -1.33
CA GLY A 31 -17.98 4.37 0.08
C GLY A 31 -17.83 2.91 0.49
N GLN A 32 -18.06 1.96 -0.42
CA GLN A 32 -17.88 0.54 -0.18
C GLN A 32 -16.58 0.03 -0.79
N LEU A 33 -15.88 -0.83 -0.06
CA LEU A 33 -14.70 -1.54 -0.54
C LEU A 33 -15.07 -2.52 -1.66
N VAL A 34 -14.38 -2.43 -2.79
CA VAL A 34 -14.49 -3.40 -3.88
C VAL A 34 -13.24 -4.28 -3.89
N SER A 35 -13.32 -5.40 -3.18
CA SER A 35 -12.22 -6.33 -2.91
C SER A 35 -11.50 -6.89 -4.15
N GLU A 36 -12.20 -6.87 -5.29
CA GLU A 36 -11.83 -7.41 -6.60
C GLU A 36 -10.99 -6.43 -7.44
N THR A 37 -10.75 -5.22 -6.91
CA THR A 37 -9.96 -4.18 -7.58
C THR A 37 -8.63 -4.00 -6.90
N LEU A 38 -7.54 -4.27 -7.61
CA LEU A 38 -6.18 -4.11 -7.08
C LEU A 38 -5.56 -2.83 -7.65
N VAL A 39 -5.22 -1.90 -6.76
CA VAL A 39 -4.47 -0.69 -7.10
C VAL A 39 -3.00 -0.97 -6.82
N SER A 40 -2.17 -0.89 -7.86
CA SER A 40 -0.73 -1.19 -7.76
C SER A 40 0.11 -0.11 -8.43
N VAL A 41 1.42 -0.13 -8.19
CA VAL A 41 2.40 0.71 -8.87
C VAL A 41 3.55 -0.17 -9.38
N PRO A 42 4.03 0.00 -10.62
CA PRO A 42 5.18 -0.76 -11.11
C PRO A 42 6.42 -0.46 -10.27
N LEU A 43 7.16 -1.49 -9.85
CA LEU A 43 8.34 -1.31 -9.02
C LEU A 43 9.38 -0.41 -9.68
N LYS A 44 9.53 -0.50 -11.02
CA LYS A 44 10.42 0.35 -11.83
C LYS A 44 10.12 1.84 -11.75
N THR A 45 8.95 2.26 -11.27
CA THR A 45 8.61 3.69 -11.13
C THR A 45 8.91 4.23 -9.73
N MET A 46 9.26 3.37 -8.78
CA MET A 46 9.56 3.75 -7.39
C MET A 46 10.93 4.44 -7.22
N ASN A 47 11.71 4.54 -8.29
CA ASN A 47 12.91 5.39 -8.34
C ASN A 47 12.59 6.88 -8.59
N ARG A 48 11.31 7.24 -8.68
CA ARG A 48 10.85 8.63 -8.75
C ARG A 48 10.43 9.11 -7.37
N HIS A 49 10.62 10.40 -7.10
CA HIS A 49 10.17 11.02 -5.85
C HIS A 49 8.64 10.98 -5.76
N GLY A 50 8.14 10.70 -4.55
CA GLY A 50 6.72 10.76 -4.20
C GLY A 50 6.50 11.57 -2.93
N LEU A 51 5.25 11.97 -2.70
CA LEU A 51 4.84 12.71 -1.50
C LEU A 51 3.65 11.98 -0.85
N ILE A 52 3.82 11.59 0.41
CA ILE A 52 2.73 11.11 1.25
C ILE A 52 2.30 12.26 2.16
N SER A 53 1.09 12.77 1.95
CA SER A 53 0.51 13.87 2.70
C SER A 53 -0.86 13.50 3.26
N GLY A 54 -1.31 14.24 4.27
CA GLY A 54 -2.58 13.99 4.96
C GLY A 54 -2.60 14.58 6.37
N ALA A 55 -3.79 14.72 6.95
CA ALA A 55 -3.96 15.21 8.32
C ALA A 55 -3.38 14.23 9.37
N THR A 56 -3.23 14.68 10.61
CA THR A 56 -2.83 13.78 11.71
C THR A 56 -3.85 12.66 11.88
N GLY A 57 -3.38 11.42 12.05
CA GLY A 57 -4.25 10.25 12.20
C GLY A 57 -4.75 9.62 10.89
N THR A 58 -4.46 10.18 9.71
CA THR A 58 -4.93 9.62 8.42
C THR A 58 -4.02 8.53 7.83
N GLY A 59 -3.18 7.90 8.66
CA GLY A 59 -2.39 6.74 8.23
C GLY A 59 -1.04 7.00 7.57
N LYS A 60 -0.52 8.24 7.52
CA LYS A 60 0.80 8.54 6.90
C LYS A 60 1.93 7.59 7.33
N THR A 61 2.11 7.40 8.63
CA THR A 61 3.13 6.49 9.20
C THR A 61 2.87 5.04 8.79
N LYS A 62 1.62 4.58 8.80
CA LYS A 62 1.23 3.23 8.38
C LYS A 62 1.47 3.01 6.88
N THR A 63 1.18 4.00 6.04
CA THR A 63 1.48 3.95 4.61
C THR A 63 2.98 3.83 4.36
N LEU A 64 3.81 4.59 5.08
CA LEU A 64 5.27 4.46 4.98
C LEU A 64 5.76 3.07 5.41
N GLN A 65 5.21 2.52 6.50
CA GLN A 65 5.54 1.18 6.97
C GLN A 65 5.23 0.11 5.91
N VAL A 66 4.02 0.11 5.36
CA VAL A 66 3.61 -0.86 4.31
C VAL A 66 4.47 -0.73 3.05
N LEU A 67 4.81 0.49 2.64
CA LEU A 67 5.71 0.69 1.50
C LEU A 67 7.12 0.16 1.77
N ALA A 68 7.65 0.37 2.97
CA ALA A 68 8.97 -0.11 3.37
C ALA A 68 9.02 -1.64 3.38
N GLU A 69 8.00 -2.29 3.92
CA GLU A 69 7.83 -3.74 3.91
C GLU A 69 7.77 -4.28 2.48
N ALA A 70 6.87 -3.74 1.65
CA ALA A 70 6.70 -4.20 0.27
C ALA A 70 7.96 -3.99 -0.60
N LEU A 71 8.73 -2.92 -0.37
CA LEU A 71 10.02 -2.69 -1.02
C LEU A 71 11.08 -3.67 -0.52
N SER A 72 11.14 -3.92 0.78
CA SER A 72 12.04 -4.90 1.39
C SER A 72 11.77 -6.32 0.89
N ASP A 73 10.50 -6.73 0.77
CA ASP A 73 10.09 -8.02 0.20
C ASP A 73 10.51 -8.16 -1.27
N ALA A 74 10.51 -7.05 -2.01
CA ALA A 74 11.06 -6.98 -3.36
C ALA A 74 12.60 -6.89 -3.40
N SER A 75 13.28 -7.12 -2.27
CA SER A 75 14.74 -7.03 -2.11
C SER A 75 15.33 -5.65 -2.43
N VAL A 76 14.54 -4.59 -2.28
CA VAL A 76 14.99 -3.20 -2.42
C VAL A 76 15.42 -2.67 -1.04
N PRO A 77 16.67 -2.22 -0.87
CA PRO A 77 17.11 -1.61 0.39
C PRO A 77 16.34 -0.33 0.69
N VAL A 78 15.82 -0.20 1.91
CA VAL A 78 15.05 0.96 2.35
C VAL A 78 15.79 1.69 3.47
N LEU A 79 16.04 2.98 3.27
CA LEU A 79 16.54 3.89 4.30
C LEU A 79 15.41 4.85 4.70
N MET A 80 15.08 4.90 5.98
CA MET A 80 14.03 5.76 6.52
C MET A 80 14.57 6.63 7.65
N LEU A 81 14.19 7.90 7.64
CA LEU A 81 14.50 8.84 8.73
C LEU A 81 13.33 8.82 9.72
N ASP A 82 13.58 8.31 10.91
CA ASP A 82 12.58 8.20 11.98
C ASP A 82 12.73 9.36 12.97
N ILE A 83 12.13 10.51 12.64
CA ILE A 83 12.22 11.72 13.48
C ILE A 83 11.40 11.59 14.77
N LYS A 84 10.29 10.85 14.73
CA LYS A 84 9.34 10.75 15.85
C LYS A 84 9.43 9.44 16.62
N GLY A 85 10.22 8.47 16.14
CA GLY A 85 10.32 7.14 16.74
C GLY A 85 9.15 6.21 16.38
N ASP A 86 8.32 6.57 15.39
CA ASP A 86 7.11 5.83 15.03
C ASP A 86 7.30 4.84 13.87
N LEU A 87 8.50 4.78 13.28
CA LEU A 87 8.81 3.92 12.14
C LEU A 87 9.70 2.73 12.52
N SER A 88 10.68 2.94 13.39
CA SER A 88 11.71 1.96 13.78
C SER A 88 11.15 0.63 14.33
N GLY A 89 9.94 0.65 14.90
CA GLY A 89 9.25 -0.54 15.38
C GLY A 89 8.98 -1.60 14.29
N ILE A 90 8.99 -1.23 13.00
CA ILE A 90 8.81 -2.18 11.89
C ILE A 90 9.93 -3.22 11.79
N ALA A 91 11.13 -2.92 12.29
CA ALA A 91 12.27 -3.84 12.24
C ALA A 91 12.22 -4.90 13.36
N ALA A 92 11.31 -4.76 14.33
CA ALA A 92 11.16 -5.70 15.42
C ALA A 92 10.08 -6.76 15.11
N PRO A 93 10.24 -8.01 15.58
CA PRO A 93 9.19 -9.00 15.47
C PRO A 93 7.94 -8.55 16.24
N GLY A 94 6.77 -8.74 15.62
CA GLY A 94 5.48 -8.49 16.27
C GLY A 94 5.21 -9.47 17.41
N THR A 95 4.36 -9.07 18.36
CA THR A 95 3.86 -9.93 19.43
C THR A 95 2.40 -10.28 19.15
N GLN A 96 2.04 -11.56 19.34
CA GLN A 96 0.63 -11.96 19.23
C GLN A 96 -0.21 -11.30 20.34
N ASN A 97 -1.41 -10.87 19.97
CA ASN A 97 -2.43 -10.40 20.90
C ASN A 97 -3.81 -10.68 20.29
N ASP A 98 -4.86 -10.56 21.10
CA ASP A 98 -6.25 -10.90 20.74
C ASP A 98 -6.79 -10.19 19.48
N ASN A 99 -6.18 -9.08 19.04
CA ASN A 99 -6.55 -8.37 17.81
C ASN A 99 -5.85 -8.89 16.54
N ILE A 100 -4.88 -9.80 16.67
CA ILE A 100 -4.05 -10.36 15.59
C ILE A 100 -4.14 -11.90 15.58
N VAL A 101 -4.95 -12.49 16.46
CA VAL A 101 -5.28 -13.92 16.39
C VAL A 101 -6.36 -14.10 15.32
N GLU A 102 -6.09 -14.96 14.34
CA GLU A 102 -7.05 -15.38 13.30
C GLU A 102 -8.31 -16.03 13.88
#